data_AF-A0A8J3AP61-F1
#
_entry.id   AF-A0A8J3AP61-F1
#
_cell.length_a   1.000
_cell.length_b   1.000
_cell.length_c   1.000
_cell.angle_alpha   90.00
_cell.angle_beta   90.00
_cell.angle_gamma   90.00
#
_symmetry.space_group_name_H-M   'P 1'
#
loop_
_entity.id
_entity.type
_entity.pdbx_description
1 polymer ?
#
loop_
_entity_poly.entity_id
_entity_poly.type
_entity_poly.pdbx_seq_one_letter_code
_entity_poly.pdbx_strand_id
1 'polypeptide(L)'
;MLISAKYAAPLIAIASITMFLAFAHSRSIPLYTMLLPLIVFQCALGGAIHAGLIIDGDPIEGKSMQLQQISRTAQRNRAAFTPELMRKLDPIIDINQAALAYYPQDADRVKSSGGEIHKRVVYRWATVSKEDMAQFNTAWLELGKRAPIEYIDAFLANSYGYFDIADVPYVSAFYYADNAQFARVPVLQDWLGGIRHPIAAFLQGWSRIPVLGWPLHGNFWTVLALIAGSCMVILRRWKLLSWQIVVVLLMGVMILAPANNFDRHMLPLFIIAPLMLVALSSSRTLSPIARAAHKQKHARTQ
;
A
#
# COMPACT_ATOMS: atom_id res chain seq x y z
N MET A 1 -9.06 -4.17 6.35
CA MET A 1 -7.63 -4.54 6.37
C MET A 1 -7.40 -5.86 5.59
N LEU A 2 -7.92 -5.97 4.36
CA LEU A 2 -7.76 -7.18 3.53
C LEU A 2 -6.63 -7.05 2.49
N ILE A 3 -6.28 -5.82 2.11
CA ILE A 3 -5.23 -5.57 1.10
C ILE A 3 -3.84 -5.93 1.62
N SER A 4 -3.51 -5.69 2.90
CA SER A 4 -2.20 -6.11 3.44
C SER A 4 -2.08 -7.63 3.55
N ALA A 5 -3.16 -8.37 3.79
CA ALA A 5 -3.15 -9.83 3.82
C ALA A 5 -3.01 -10.44 2.41
N LYS A 6 -3.71 -9.90 1.42
CA LYS A 6 -3.66 -10.39 0.02
C LYS A 6 -2.25 -10.26 -0.59
N TYR A 7 -1.54 -9.17 -0.29
CA TYR A 7 -0.19 -8.96 -0.83
C TYR A 7 0.93 -9.42 0.13
N ALA A 8 0.64 -9.79 1.37
CA ALA A 8 1.67 -10.28 2.31
C ALA A 8 2.35 -11.56 1.81
N ALA A 9 1.59 -12.52 1.29
CA ALA A 9 2.15 -13.77 0.79
C ALA A 9 3.18 -13.58 -0.34
N PRO A 10 2.87 -12.86 -1.44
CA PRO A 10 3.87 -12.61 -2.49
C PRO A 10 5.04 -11.75 -1.98
N LEU A 11 4.81 -10.80 -1.07
CA LEU A 11 5.90 -10.02 -0.45
C LEU A 11 6.88 -10.91 0.33
N ILE A 12 6.36 -11.78 1.19
CA ILE A 12 7.16 -12.71 2.00
C ILE A 12 7.90 -13.69 1.09
N ALA A 13 7.25 -14.19 0.03
CA ALA A 13 7.88 -15.08 -0.93
C ALA A 13 9.06 -14.41 -1.66
N ILE A 14 8.87 -13.19 -2.21
CA ILE A 14 9.93 -12.44 -2.90
C ILE A 14 11.05 -12.08 -1.93
N ALA A 15 10.72 -11.66 -0.71
CA ALA A 15 11.71 -11.37 0.33
C ALA A 15 12.55 -12.62 0.66
N SER A 16 11.89 -13.77 0.83
CA SER A 16 12.54 -15.06 1.14
C SER A 16 13.50 -15.48 0.03
N ILE A 17 13.07 -15.37 -1.24
CA ILE A 17 13.90 -15.68 -2.41
C ILE A 17 15.10 -14.73 -2.47
N THR A 18 14.88 -13.43 -2.28
CA THR A 18 15.97 -12.44 -2.35
C THR A 18 17.00 -12.69 -1.26
N MET A 19 16.55 -12.99 -0.03
CA MET A 19 17.44 -13.37 1.07
C MET A 19 18.17 -14.69 0.78
N PHE A 20 17.47 -15.72 0.28
CA PHE A 20 18.10 -16.98 -0.13
C PHE A 20 19.26 -16.75 -1.12
N LEU A 21 19.07 -15.88 -2.11
CA LEU A 21 20.11 -15.54 -3.08
C LEU A 21 21.25 -14.73 -2.44
N ALA A 22 20.95 -13.83 -1.52
CA ALA A 22 21.93 -12.95 -0.88
C ALA A 22 22.83 -13.64 0.17
N PHE A 23 22.35 -14.72 0.81
CA PHE A 23 23.03 -15.38 1.93
C PHE A 23 23.61 -16.75 1.58
N ALA A 24 24.73 -16.80 0.85
CA ALA A 24 25.35 -18.06 0.43
C ALA A 24 25.63 -19.08 1.56
N HIS A 25 25.95 -18.62 2.78
CA HIS A 25 26.29 -19.49 3.92
C HIS A 25 25.08 -19.86 4.80
N SER A 26 23.93 -19.20 4.64
CA SER A 26 22.76 -19.38 5.52
C SER A 26 21.45 -19.45 4.73
N ARG A 27 21.52 -19.97 3.50
CA ARG A 27 20.41 -20.06 2.55
C ARG A 27 19.18 -20.78 3.11
N SER A 28 19.39 -21.73 4.02
CA SER A 28 18.31 -22.48 4.66
C SER A 28 17.48 -21.65 5.65
N ILE A 29 18.05 -20.60 6.25
CA ILE A 29 17.36 -19.84 7.31
C ILE A 29 16.09 -19.16 6.76
N PRO A 30 16.14 -18.33 5.68
CA PRO A 30 14.91 -17.73 5.12
C PRO A 30 13.90 -18.76 4.64
N LEU A 31 14.36 -19.93 4.16
CA LEU A 31 13.46 -21.01 3.74
C LEU A 31 12.64 -21.54 4.93
N TYR A 32 13.29 -21.82 6.07
CA TYR A 32 12.60 -22.39 7.23
C TYR A 32 11.82 -21.35 8.04
N THR A 33 12.29 -20.11 8.13
CA THR A 33 11.67 -19.11 9.00
C THR A 33 10.60 -18.26 8.32
N MET A 34 10.61 -18.18 6.98
CA MET A 34 9.65 -17.35 6.23
C MET A 34 8.87 -18.19 5.22
N LEU A 35 9.56 -18.92 4.34
CA LEU A 35 8.90 -19.62 3.22
C LEU A 35 8.07 -20.83 3.68
N LEU A 36 8.61 -21.67 4.56
CA LEU A 36 7.92 -22.87 5.05
C LEU A 36 6.64 -22.51 5.82
N PRO A 37 6.64 -21.60 6.83
CA PRO A 37 5.41 -21.17 7.48
C PRO A 37 4.39 -20.58 6.51
N LEU A 38 4.86 -19.82 5.51
CA LEU A 38 3.98 -19.27 4.48
C LEU A 38 3.32 -20.37 3.66
N ILE A 39 4.07 -21.38 3.20
CA ILE A 39 3.53 -22.51 2.44
C ILE A 39 2.51 -23.28 3.28
N VAL A 40 2.86 -23.61 4.53
CA VAL A 40 1.96 -24.32 5.45
C VAL A 40 0.66 -23.54 5.63
N PHE A 41 0.75 -22.23 5.87
CA PHE A 41 -0.42 -21.37 6.00
C PHE A 41 -1.27 -21.35 4.72
N GLN A 42 -0.66 -21.18 3.56
CA GLN A 42 -1.38 -21.11 2.28
C GLN A 42 -2.04 -22.44 1.91
N CYS A 43 -1.37 -23.57 2.17
CA CYS A 43 -1.96 -24.89 1.97
C CYS A 43 -3.12 -25.15 2.93
N ALA A 44 -2.99 -24.78 4.21
CA ALA A 44 -4.05 -24.91 5.19
C ALA A 44 -5.28 -24.04 4.83
N LEU A 45 -5.04 -22.78 4.44
CA LEU A 45 -6.09 -21.86 4.01
C LEU A 45 -6.79 -22.36 2.75
N GLY A 46 -6.02 -22.75 1.73
CA GLY A 46 -6.56 -23.31 0.47
C GLY A 46 -7.35 -24.60 0.69
N GLY A 47 -6.85 -25.49 1.55
CA GLY A 47 -7.56 -26.71 1.95
C GLY A 47 -8.87 -26.40 2.67
N ALA A 48 -8.88 -25.44 3.59
CA ALA A 48 -10.08 -25.01 4.30
C ALA A 48 -11.12 -24.35 3.38
N ILE A 49 -10.69 -23.55 2.39
CA ILE A 49 -11.58 -23.00 1.37
C ILE A 49 -12.19 -24.12 0.51
N HIS A 50 -11.36 -25.06 0.04
CA HIS A 50 -11.85 -26.18 -0.78
C HIS A 50 -12.82 -27.10 -0.01
N ALA A 51 -12.59 -27.29 1.28
CA ALA A 51 -13.47 -28.03 2.18
C ALA A 51 -14.77 -27.27 2.55
N GLY A 52 -14.94 -26.02 2.11
CA GLY A 52 -16.10 -25.19 2.43
C GLY A 52 -16.11 -24.67 3.88
N LEU A 53 -15.00 -24.78 4.61
CA LEU A 53 -14.86 -24.27 5.98
C LEU A 53 -14.65 -22.75 6.02
N ILE A 54 -14.11 -22.18 4.94
CA ILE A 54 -13.83 -20.75 4.81
C ILE A 54 -14.42 -20.26 3.48
N ILE A 55 -15.15 -19.15 3.55
CA ILE A 55 -15.69 -18.47 2.36
C ILE A 55 -14.55 -17.70 1.70
N ASP A 56 -14.36 -17.91 0.40
CA ASP A 56 -13.36 -17.19 -0.38
C ASP A 56 -13.72 -15.70 -0.52
N GLY A 57 -12.69 -14.86 -0.68
CA GLY A 57 -12.87 -13.43 -0.79
C GLY A 57 -13.48 -13.01 -2.13
N ASP A 58 -14.30 -11.96 -2.11
CA ASP A 58 -14.86 -11.41 -3.35
C ASP A 58 -13.74 -10.94 -4.32
N PRO A 59 -13.77 -11.33 -5.61
CA PRO A 59 -12.80 -10.89 -6.61
C PRO A 59 -12.66 -9.37 -6.73
N ILE A 60 -13.71 -8.60 -6.44
CA ILE A 60 -13.72 -7.13 -6.55
C ILE A 60 -12.78 -6.44 -5.56
N GLU A 61 -12.50 -7.08 -4.42
CA GLU A 61 -11.68 -6.51 -3.35
C GLU A 61 -10.25 -6.17 -3.81
N GLY A 62 -9.74 -6.89 -4.82
CA GLY A 62 -8.43 -6.66 -5.43
C GLY A 62 -8.44 -5.67 -6.60
N LYS A 63 -9.57 -5.02 -6.90
CA LYS A 63 -9.75 -4.20 -8.11
C LYS A 63 -9.83 -2.70 -7.86
N SER A 64 -9.36 -2.22 -6.70
CA SER A 64 -9.43 -0.80 -6.28
C SER A 64 -8.99 0.16 -7.38
N MET A 65 -7.82 -0.14 -7.97
CA MET A 65 -7.18 0.71 -8.96
C MET A 65 -7.97 0.75 -10.28
N GLN A 66 -8.42 -0.41 -10.77
CA GLN A 66 -9.28 -0.49 -11.95
C GLN A 66 -10.60 0.24 -11.74
N LEU A 67 -11.22 0.08 -10.57
CA LEU A 67 -12.48 0.75 -10.23
C LEU A 67 -12.32 2.27 -10.18
N GLN A 68 -11.22 2.79 -9.63
CA GLN A 68 -10.95 4.23 -9.66
C GLN A 68 -10.82 4.76 -11.09
N GLN A 69 -10.16 4.02 -11.98
CA GLN A 69 -10.00 4.41 -13.39
C GLN A 69 -11.32 4.39 -14.15
N ILE A 70 -12.10 3.31 -13.99
CA ILE A 70 -13.44 3.20 -14.58
C ILE A 70 -14.32 4.34 -14.08
N SER A 71 -14.34 4.60 -12.76
CA SER A 71 -15.18 5.61 -12.14
C SER A 71 -14.79 7.03 -12.52
N ARG A 72 -13.49 7.35 -12.58
CA ARG A 72 -13.01 8.65 -13.07
C ARG A 72 -13.38 8.87 -14.53
N THR A 73 -13.21 7.84 -15.36
CA THR A 73 -13.60 7.88 -16.77
C THR A 73 -15.11 8.09 -16.89
N ALA A 74 -15.91 7.41 -16.08
CA ALA A 74 -17.37 7.58 -16.06
C ALA A 74 -17.78 9.01 -15.68
N GLN A 75 -17.06 9.63 -14.74
CA GLN A 75 -17.31 11.01 -14.30
C GLN A 75 -16.87 12.06 -15.34
N ARG A 76 -15.76 11.85 -16.04
CA ARG A 76 -15.09 12.88 -16.86
C ARG A 76 -15.18 12.68 -18.36
N ASN A 77 -15.35 11.43 -18.81
CA ASN A 77 -15.30 11.04 -20.21
C ASN A 77 -16.27 9.89 -20.48
N ARG A 78 -17.57 10.16 -20.33
CA ARG A 78 -18.63 9.17 -20.54
C ARG A 78 -18.65 8.63 -21.98
N ALA A 79 -18.20 9.42 -22.95
CA ALA A 79 -18.13 9.03 -24.36
C ALA A 79 -17.14 7.88 -24.63
N ALA A 80 -16.18 7.64 -23.74
CA ALA A 80 -15.27 6.49 -23.85
C ALA A 80 -15.98 5.13 -23.68
N PHE A 81 -17.18 5.10 -23.09
CA PHE A 81 -17.96 3.88 -22.90
C PHE A 81 -18.80 3.56 -24.13
N THR A 82 -18.29 2.70 -25.00
CA THR A 82 -19.06 2.19 -26.13
C THR A 82 -20.19 1.25 -25.69
N PRO A 83 -21.22 1.01 -26.53
CA PRO A 83 -22.24 0.02 -26.24
C PRO A 83 -21.69 -1.40 -25.97
N GLU A 84 -20.57 -1.76 -26.59
CA GLU A 84 -19.90 -3.03 -26.31
C GLU A 84 -19.25 -3.05 -24.92
N LEU A 85 -18.55 -1.98 -24.54
CA LEU A 85 -17.96 -1.84 -23.21
C LEU A 85 -19.03 -1.84 -22.11
N MET A 86 -20.14 -1.12 -22.32
CA MET A 86 -21.27 -1.11 -21.41
C MET A 86 -21.84 -2.52 -21.22
N ARG A 87 -22.05 -3.29 -22.30
CA ARG A 87 -22.50 -4.70 -22.19
C ARG A 87 -21.57 -5.59 -21.36
N LYS A 88 -20.24 -5.37 -21.43
CA LYS A 88 -19.26 -6.14 -20.65
C LYS A 88 -19.21 -5.71 -19.18
N LEU A 89 -19.45 -4.42 -18.88
CA LEU A 89 -19.28 -3.86 -17.53
C LEU A 89 -20.58 -3.77 -16.73
N ASP A 90 -21.72 -3.53 -17.37
CA ASP A 90 -23.01 -3.31 -16.69
C ASP A 90 -23.46 -4.46 -15.77
N PRO A 91 -23.19 -5.76 -16.08
CA PRO A 91 -23.49 -6.86 -15.16
C PRO A 91 -22.68 -6.81 -13.86
N ILE A 92 -21.52 -6.12 -13.88
CA ILE A 92 -20.54 -6.09 -12.79
C ILE A 92 -20.68 -4.78 -12.00
N ILE A 93 -20.76 -3.65 -12.70
CA ILE A 93 -20.67 -2.29 -12.13
C ILE A 93 -21.79 -1.41 -12.67
N ASP A 94 -22.47 -0.70 -11.78
CA ASP A 94 -23.30 0.43 -12.17
C ASP A 94 -22.42 1.65 -12.47
N ILE A 95 -22.19 1.92 -13.75
CA ILE A 95 -21.28 2.98 -14.19
C ILE A 95 -21.77 4.39 -13.79
N ASN A 96 -23.08 4.60 -13.67
CA ASN A 96 -23.62 5.89 -13.23
C ASN A 96 -23.37 6.09 -11.73
N GLN A 97 -23.61 5.06 -10.92
CA GLN A 97 -23.28 5.12 -9.49
C GLN A 97 -21.77 5.22 -9.27
N ALA A 98 -20.96 4.54 -10.09
CA ALA A 98 -19.50 4.65 -10.06
C ALA A 98 -19.03 6.10 -10.27
N ALA A 99 -19.58 6.79 -11.27
CA ALA A 99 -19.27 8.21 -11.54
C ALA A 99 -19.62 9.13 -10.36
N LEU A 100 -20.76 8.87 -9.70
CA LEU A 100 -21.24 9.65 -8.54
C LEU A 100 -20.48 9.31 -7.25
N ALA A 101 -20.04 8.06 -7.09
CA ALA A 101 -19.30 7.59 -5.94
C ALA A 101 -17.80 7.90 -6.02
N TYR A 102 -17.29 8.24 -7.22
CA TYR A 102 -15.88 8.52 -7.45
C TYR A 102 -15.35 9.57 -6.47
N TYR A 103 -14.32 9.18 -5.73
CA TYR A 103 -13.55 10.07 -4.88
C TYR A 103 -12.06 9.76 -5.06
N PRO A 104 -11.23 10.72 -5.51
CA PRO A 104 -9.85 10.44 -5.90
C PRO A 104 -9.00 9.75 -4.85
N GLN A 105 -9.26 9.99 -3.56
CA GLN A 105 -8.48 9.45 -2.46
C GLN A 105 -9.06 8.16 -1.86
N ASP A 106 -10.22 7.66 -2.32
CA ASP A 106 -10.91 6.53 -1.68
C ASP A 106 -11.67 5.65 -2.68
N ALA A 107 -11.03 4.54 -3.06
CA ALA A 107 -11.59 3.51 -3.91
C ALA A 107 -12.67 2.67 -3.20
N ASP A 108 -12.73 2.64 -1.86
CA ASP A 108 -13.73 1.83 -1.16
C ASP A 108 -15.16 2.35 -1.40
N ARG A 109 -15.30 3.63 -1.75
CA ARG A 109 -16.58 4.21 -2.21
C ARG A 109 -17.10 3.59 -3.50
N VAL A 110 -16.22 3.28 -4.44
CA VAL A 110 -16.56 2.69 -5.75
C VAL A 110 -16.51 1.15 -5.75
N LYS A 111 -16.12 0.54 -4.63
CA LYS A 111 -16.28 -0.90 -4.36
C LYS A 111 -17.60 -1.25 -3.70
N SER A 112 -18.39 -0.25 -3.31
CA SER A 112 -19.51 -0.51 -2.42
C SER A 112 -20.56 -1.42 -3.04
N SER A 113 -20.95 -2.42 -2.27
CA SER A 113 -22.03 -3.37 -2.50
C SER A 113 -23.36 -2.94 -1.87
N GLY A 114 -23.44 -1.75 -1.28
CA GLY A 114 -24.66 -1.20 -0.65
C GLY A 114 -25.04 -1.78 0.72
N GLY A 115 -24.13 -2.44 1.43
CA GLY A 115 -24.39 -3.00 2.76
C GLY A 115 -24.66 -1.99 3.89
N GLU A 116 -24.52 -0.67 3.62
CA GLU A 116 -24.88 0.39 4.56
C GLU A 116 -25.96 1.28 3.91
N ILE A 117 -26.96 1.70 4.70
CA ILE A 117 -28.20 2.39 4.25
C ILE A 117 -27.94 3.62 3.37
N HIS A 118 -26.76 4.23 3.45
CA HIS A 118 -26.40 5.44 2.69
C HIS A 118 -25.31 5.22 1.63
N LYS A 119 -24.82 3.99 1.45
CA LYS A 119 -23.78 3.69 0.46
C LYS A 119 -24.40 3.34 -0.88
N ARG A 120 -23.91 3.98 -1.94
CA ARG A 120 -24.33 3.71 -3.32
C ARG A 120 -23.91 2.29 -3.70
N VAL A 121 -24.82 1.51 -4.28
CA VAL A 121 -24.47 0.21 -4.88
C VAL A 121 -23.74 0.51 -6.18
N VAL A 122 -22.43 0.33 -6.18
CA VAL A 122 -21.59 0.47 -7.38
C VAL A 122 -21.29 -0.91 -7.95
N TYR A 123 -20.94 -1.87 -7.10
CA TYR A 123 -20.67 -3.25 -7.48
C TYR A 123 -21.90 -4.13 -7.29
N ARG A 124 -22.32 -4.83 -8.36
CA ARG A 124 -23.53 -5.67 -8.40
C ARG A 124 -23.27 -7.08 -7.81
N TRP A 125 -22.75 -7.11 -6.59
CA TRP A 125 -22.32 -8.34 -5.89
C TRP A 125 -23.36 -9.47 -5.86
N ALA A 126 -24.65 -9.13 -5.81
CA ALA A 126 -25.74 -10.10 -5.70
C ALA A 126 -26.05 -10.82 -7.02
N THR A 127 -25.70 -10.23 -8.17
CA THR A 127 -26.07 -10.74 -9.51
C THR A 127 -24.86 -11.08 -10.38
N VAL A 128 -23.67 -10.58 -10.03
CA VAL A 128 -22.46 -10.80 -10.82
C VAL A 128 -22.04 -12.28 -10.79
N SER A 129 -21.78 -12.82 -11.98
CA SER A 129 -21.28 -14.20 -12.15
C SER A 129 -19.76 -14.25 -12.33
N LYS A 130 -19.19 -15.47 -12.27
CA LYS A 130 -17.76 -15.68 -12.58
C LYS A 130 -17.46 -15.38 -14.05
N GLU A 131 -18.41 -15.69 -14.92
CA GLU A 131 -18.35 -15.46 -16.36
C GLU A 131 -18.35 -13.96 -16.68
N ASP A 132 -19.13 -13.16 -15.96
CA ASP A 132 -19.08 -11.70 -16.07
C ASP A 132 -17.69 -11.18 -15.67
N MET A 133 -17.18 -11.63 -14.53
CA MET A 133 -15.86 -11.21 -14.03
C MET A 133 -14.69 -11.62 -14.94
N ALA A 134 -14.83 -12.68 -15.75
CA ALA A 134 -13.82 -13.08 -16.73
C ALA A 134 -13.59 -11.99 -17.80
N GLN A 135 -14.62 -11.20 -18.11
CA GLN A 135 -14.53 -10.13 -19.11
C GLN A 135 -14.03 -8.79 -18.54
N PHE A 136 -13.99 -8.66 -17.21
CA PHE A 136 -13.68 -7.40 -16.51
C PHE A 136 -12.34 -6.79 -16.94
N ASN A 137 -11.25 -7.58 -16.90
CA ASN A 137 -9.91 -7.06 -17.22
C ASN A 137 -9.81 -6.64 -18.69
N THR A 138 -10.47 -7.37 -19.59
CA THR A 138 -10.51 -7.06 -21.02
C THR A 138 -11.25 -5.74 -21.26
N ALA A 139 -12.43 -5.58 -20.66
CA ALA A 139 -13.21 -4.35 -20.75
C ALA A 139 -12.46 -3.14 -20.13
N TRP A 140 -11.78 -3.34 -19.00
CA TRP A 140 -10.91 -2.34 -18.38
C TRP A 140 -9.76 -1.92 -19.31
N LEU A 141 -9.06 -2.87 -19.93
CA LEU A 141 -7.99 -2.55 -20.88
C LEU A 141 -8.51 -1.81 -22.13
N GLU A 142 -9.65 -2.24 -22.68
CA GLU A 142 -10.29 -1.60 -23.82
C GLU A 142 -10.71 -0.16 -23.50
N LEU A 143 -11.28 0.07 -22.30
CA LEU A 143 -11.63 1.41 -21.83
C LEU A 143 -10.37 2.26 -21.63
N GLY A 144 -9.30 1.70 -21.04
CA GLY A 144 -8.04 2.42 -20.82
C GLY A 144 -7.37 2.90 -22.10
N LYS A 145 -7.49 2.14 -23.20
CA LYS A 145 -7.01 2.59 -24.52
C LYS A 145 -7.79 3.79 -25.05
N ARG A 146 -9.06 3.93 -24.68
CA ARG A 146 -9.93 5.06 -25.08
C ARG A 146 -9.81 6.26 -24.15
N ALA A 147 -9.46 6.04 -22.89
CA ALA A 147 -9.38 7.06 -21.84
C ALA A 147 -8.02 7.01 -21.08
N PRO A 148 -6.88 7.11 -21.79
CA PRO A 148 -5.57 6.94 -21.16
C PRO A 148 -5.25 8.04 -20.15
N ILE A 149 -5.75 9.27 -20.38
CA ILE A 149 -5.51 10.41 -19.49
C ILE A 149 -6.23 10.18 -18.17
N GLU A 150 -7.51 9.80 -18.20
CA GLU A 150 -8.31 9.52 -17.01
C GLU A 150 -7.74 8.33 -16.23
N TYR A 151 -7.14 7.37 -16.92
CA TYR A 151 -6.50 6.22 -16.29
C TYR A 151 -5.24 6.61 -15.51
N ILE A 152 -4.38 7.42 -16.12
CA ILE A 152 -3.16 7.95 -15.47
C ILE A 152 -3.54 8.88 -14.32
N ASP A 153 -4.50 9.76 -14.55
CA ASP A 153 -4.96 10.75 -13.58
C ASP A 153 -5.63 10.09 -12.37
N ALA A 154 -6.47 9.07 -12.58
CA ALA A 154 -7.02 8.28 -11.47
C ALA A 154 -5.93 7.52 -10.69
N PHE A 155 -4.92 6.99 -11.39
CA PHE A 155 -3.78 6.31 -10.77
C PHE A 155 -2.98 7.24 -9.86
N LEU A 156 -2.58 8.40 -10.40
CA LEU A 156 -1.81 9.39 -9.67
C LEU A 156 -2.64 9.97 -8.53
N ALA A 157 -3.90 10.34 -8.77
CA ALA A 157 -4.74 10.94 -7.74
C ALA A 157 -5.01 10.01 -6.55
N ASN A 158 -5.02 8.69 -6.77
CA ASN A 158 -5.21 7.70 -5.71
C ASN A 158 -3.90 7.30 -4.99
N SER A 159 -2.73 7.77 -5.44
CA SER A 159 -1.43 7.33 -4.89
C SER A 159 -0.41 8.44 -4.61
N TYR A 160 -0.59 9.66 -5.14
CA TYR A 160 0.42 10.72 -5.05
C TYR A 160 0.75 11.11 -3.61
N GLY A 161 -0.25 11.08 -2.71
CA GLY A 161 -0.11 11.61 -1.35
C GLY A 161 0.84 10.78 -0.49
N TYR A 162 1.09 9.51 -0.87
CA TYR A 162 2.14 8.69 -0.27
C TYR A 162 3.56 9.25 -0.48
N PHE A 163 3.76 10.04 -1.53
CA PHE A 163 5.07 10.52 -1.97
C PHE A 163 5.20 12.05 -1.92
N ASP A 164 4.14 12.75 -1.54
CA ASP A 164 4.16 14.19 -1.32
C ASP A 164 4.35 14.48 0.16
N ILE A 165 5.50 15.04 0.54
CA ILE A 165 5.84 15.41 1.93
C ILE A 165 4.94 16.51 2.50
N ALA A 166 4.33 17.33 1.64
CA ALA A 166 3.49 18.45 2.05
C ALA A 166 2.00 18.05 2.15
N ASP A 167 1.61 16.88 1.61
CA ASP A 167 0.23 16.41 1.67
C ASP A 167 -0.14 16.01 3.10
N VAL A 168 -1.38 16.34 3.50
CA VAL A 168 -1.92 15.93 4.79
C VAL A 168 -2.58 14.55 4.62
N PRO A 169 -2.34 13.59 5.53
CA PRO A 169 -2.94 12.26 5.43
C PRO A 169 -4.46 12.31 5.26
N TYR A 170 -4.98 11.62 4.24
CA TYR A 170 -6.42 11.45 4.05
C TYR A 170 -7.03 10.77 5.28
N VAL A 171 -6.33 9.75 5.80
CA VAL A 171 -6.63 9.18 7.11
C VAL A 171 -5.34 9.11 7.91
N SER A 172 -5.27 9.97 8.93
CA SER A 172 -4.14 10.04 9.85
C SER A 172 -4.13 8.87 10.83
N ALA A 173 -2.94 8.51 11.33
CA ALA A 173 -2.76 7.58 12.44
C ALA A 173 -3.61 7.95 13.67
N PHE A 174 -3.88 9.25 13.89
CA PHE A 174 -4.71 9.73 15.01
C PHE A 174 -6.17 9.26 14.95
N TYR A 175 -6.65 8.84 13.77
CA TYR A 175 -7.95 8.17 13.62
C TYR A 175 -8.08 6.96 14.56
N TYR A 176 -6.99 6.27 14.86
CA TYR A 176 -7.01 5.11 15.76
C TYR A 176 -7.02 5.47 17.24
N ALA A 177 -6.66 6.71 17.60
CA ALA A 177 -6.75 7.22 18.96
C ALA A 177 -8.18 7.71 19.27
N ASP A 178 -8.88 8.27 18.28
CA ASP A 178 -10.23 8.77 18.45
C ASP A 178 -11.05 8.68 17.15
N ASN A 179 -12.11 7.88 17.17
CA ASN A 179 -13.06 7.75 16.07
C ASN A 179 -14.45 7.29 16.56
N ALA A 180 -15.43 7.39 15.67
CA ALA A 180 -16.82 7.07 15.97
C ALA A 180 -17.08 5.60 16.38
N GLN A 181 -16.16 4.66 16.13
CA GLN A 181 -16.31 3.26 16.56
C GLN A 181 -16.15 3.10 18.07
N PHE A 182 -15.35 3.94 18.74
CA PHE A 182 -15.21 3.90 20.19
C PHE A 182 -16.55 4.16 20.89
N ALA A 183 -17.38 5.05 20.32
CA ALA A 183 -18.72 5.32 20.82
C ALA A 183 -19.71 4.15 20.58
N ARG A 184 -19.40 3.21 19.69
CA ARG A 184 -20.27 2.07 19.34
C ARG A 184 -19.97 0.80 20.12
N VAL A 185 -18.82 0.74 20.81
CA VAL A 185 -18.38 -0.43 21.58
C VAL A 185 -18.38 -0.05 23.06
N PRO A 186 -19.35 -0.54 23.86
CA PRO A 186 -19.53 -0.12 25.26
C PRO A 186 -18.25 -0.22 26.11
N VAL A 187 -17.47 -1.29 25.94
CA VAL A 187 -16.20 -1.51 26.67
C VAL A 187 -15.13 -0.46 26.34
N LEU A 188 -15.21 0.15 25.16
CA LEU A 188 -14.25 1.14 24.67
C LEU A 188 -14.72 2.59 24.83
N GLN A 189 -15.98 2.81 25.24
CA GLN A 189 -16.53 4.16 25.44
C GLN A 189 -15.74 4.90 26.53
N ASP A 190 -15.56 4.26 27.69
CA ASP A 190 -14.91 4.85 28.86
C ASP A 190 -13.38 4.71 28.83
N TRP A 191 -12.85 3.80 27.99
CA TRP A 191 -11.41 3.57 27.89
C TRP A 191 -10.70 4.86 27.45
N LEU A 192 -9.96 5.47 28.38
CA LEU A 192 -9.23 6.73 28.18
C LEU A 192 -10.12 7.90 27.67
N GLY A 193 -11.43 7.84 27.86
CA GLY A 193 -12.40 8.74 27.21
C GLY A 193 -12.11 10.24 27.42
N GLY A 194 -11.68 10.62 28.63
CA GLY A 194 -11.35 12.02 28.95
C GLY A 194 -10.07 12.56 28.30
N ILE A 195 -9.16 11.69 27.81
CA ILE A 195 -7.86 12.12 27.27
C ILE A 195 -7.66 11.79 25.79
N ARG A 196 -8.38 10.80 25.22
CA ARG A 196 -8.25 10.42 23.80
C ARG A 196 -8.51 11.59 22.87
N HIS A 197 -9.65 12.25 23.06
CA HIS A 197 -10.05 13.37 22.21
C HIS A 197 -9.08 14.57 22.31
N PRO A 198 -8.71 15.06 23.52
CA PRO A 198 -7.70 16.12 23.64
C PRO A 198 -6.34 15.76 23.03
N ILE A 199 -5.84 14.54 23.24
CA ILE A 199 -4.55 14.10 22.69
C ILE A 199 -4.60 14.02 21.16
N ALA A 200 -5.65 13.41 20.60
CA ALA A 200 -5.83 13.32 19.15
C ALA A 200 -5.95 14.71 18.52
N ALA A 201 -6.71 15.62 19.14
CA ALA A 201 -6.86 17.00 18.69
C ALA A 201 -5.53 17.77 18.75
N PHE A 202 -4.77 17.63 19.85
CA PHE A 202 -3.45 18.26 19.99
C PHE A 202 -2.49 17.75 18.90
N LEU A 203 -2.37 16.44 18.73
CA LEU A 203 -1.47 15.85 17.75
C LEU A 203 -1.87 16.21 16.32
N GLN A 204 -3.17 16.27 16.02
CA GLN A 204 -3.67 16.73 14.72
C GLN A 204 -3.41 18.22 14.49
N GLY A 205 -3.43 19.04 15.53
CA GLY A 205 -3.02 20.44 15.48
C GLY A 205 -1.53 20.57 15.17
N TRP A 206 -0.68 19.83 15.89
CA TRP A 206 0.77 19.83 15.67
C TRP A 206 1.13 19.30 14.28
N SER A 207 0.48 18.24 13.81
CA SER A 207 0.80 17.65 12.49
C SER A 207 0.57 18.61 11.32
N ARG A 208 -0.26 19.65 11.50
CA ARG A 208 -0.51 20.70 10.50
C ARG A 208 0.53 21.81 10.47
N ILE A 209 1.46 21.87 11.43
CA ILE A 209 2.53 22.87 11.43
C ILE A 209 3.51 22.53 10.28
N PRO A 210 3.71 23.42 9.29
CA PRO A 210 4.59 23.14 8.17
C PRO A 210 6.00 22.76 8.64
N VAL A 211 6.60 21.74 8.00
CA VAL A 211 7.94 21.19 8.32
C VAL A 211 8.01 20.46 9.66
N LEU A 212 7.57 21.09 10.75
CA LEU A 212 7.65 20.53 12.11
C LEU A 212 6.67 19.37 12.35
N GLY A 213 5.53 19.39 11.66
CA GLY A 213 4.50 18.35 11.73
C GLY A 213 4.80 17.14 10.84
N TRP A 214 5.70 17.26 9.85
CA TRP A 214 5.98 16.19 8.88
C TRP A 214 6.37 14.85 9.51
N PRO A 215 7.20 14.77 10.58
CA PRO A 215 7.53 13.49 11.20
C PRO A 215 6.33 12.71 11.74
N LEU A 216 5.18 13.36 11.94
CA LEU A 216 3.93 12.72 12.37
C LEU A 216 3.14 12.08 11.20
N HIS A 217 3.51 12.35 9.95
CA HIS A 217 2.85 11.82 8.77
C HIS A 217 3.64 10.66 8.16
N GLY A 218 2.97 9.64 7.63
CA GLY A 218 3.64 8.49 7.02
C GLY A 218 4.41 8.83 5.72
N ASN A 219 3.94 9.82 4.96
CA ASN A 219 4.55 10.25 3.70
C ASN A 219 5.97 10.83 3.90
N PHE A 220 6.23 11.50 5.02
CA PHE A 220 7.58 11.92 5.42
C PHE A 220 8.55 10.73 5.48
N TRP A 221 8.15 9.64 6.14
CA TRP A 221 8.98 8.44 6.27
C TRP A 221 9.15 7.71 4.94
N THR A 222 8.14 7.77 4.08
CA THR A 222 8.21 7.23 2.71
C THR A 222 9.26 7.98 1.88
N VAL A 223 9.21 9.31 1.88
CA VAL A 223 10.19 10.16 1.18
C VAL A 223 11.59 9.97 1.78
N LEU A 224 11.70 9.89 3.10
CA LEU A 224 12.98 9.64 3.77
C LEU A 224 13.58 8.28 3.40
N ALA A 225 12.77 7.22 3.31
CA ALA A 225 13.21 5.91 2.85
C ALA A 225 13.69 5.95 1.38
N LEU A 226 13.01 6.69 0.50
CA LEU A 226 13.43 6.88 -0.88
C LEU A 226 14.75 7.65 -1.00
N ILE A 227 14.93 8.71 -0.21
CA ILE A 227 16.19 9.46 -0.14
C ILE A 227 17.31 8.53 0.36
N ALA A 228 17.08 7.79 1.45
CA ALA A 228 18.06 6.83 1.97
C ALA A 228 18.41 5.76 0.94
N GLY A 229 17.42 5.17 0.25
CA GLY A 229 17.64 4.21 -0.84
C GLY A 229 18.44 4.81 -1.99
N SER A 230 18.13 6.04 -2.40
CA SER A 230 18.86 6.77 -3.44
C SER A 230 20.32 7.01 -3.06
N CYS A 231 20.58 7.39 -1.80
CA CYS A 231 21.93 7.49 -1.27
C CYS A 231 22.67 6.16 -1.32
N MET A 232 22.02 5.03 -1.01
CA MET A 232 22.65 3.70 -1.13
C MET A 232 23.04 3.36 -2.57
N VAL A 233 22.22 3.74 -3.55
CA VAL A 233 22.52 3.57 -4.99
C VAL A 233 23.74 4.41 -5.38
N ILE A 234 23.74 5.70 -5.03
CA ILE A 234 24.86 6.63 -5.34
C ILE A 234 26.16 6.14 -4.72
N LEU A 235 26.10 5.66 -3.47
CA LEU A 235 27.25 5.11 -2.75
C LEU A 235 27.61 3.68 -3.15
N ARG A 236 26.93 3.10 -4.16
CA ARG A 236 27.14 1.73 -4.68
C ARG A 236 27.06 0.65 -3.59
N ARG A 237 26.18 0.83 -2.61
CA ARG A 237 25.98 -0.10 -1.49
C ARG A 237 24.98 -1.19 -1.84
N TRP A 238 25.26 -1.94 -2.91
CA TRP A 238 24.35 -2.96 -3.48
C TRP A 238 23.92 -4.01 -2.47
N LYS A 239 24.85 -4.46 -1.61
CA LYS A 239 24.49 -5.38 -0.53
C LYS A 239 23.50 -4.76 0.43
N LEU A 240 23.58 -3.46 0.76
CA LEU A 240 22.61 -2.82 1.65
C LEU A 240 21.26 -2.63 0.93
N LEU A 241 21.30 -2.24 -0.34
CA LEU A 241 20.12 -2.05 -1.18
C LEU A 241 19.31 -3.34 -1.37
N SER A 242 19.95 -4.52 -1.47
CA SER A 242 19.23 -5.79 -1.61
C SER A 242 18.32 -6.10 -0.42
N TRP A 243 18.63 -5.59 0.78
CA TRP A 243 17.75 -5.71 1.96
C TRP A 243 16.55 -4.76 1.90
N GLN A 244 16.61 -3.73 1.06
CA GLN A 244 15.58 -2.72 0.90
C GLN A 244 14.59 -3.06 -0.22
N ILE A 245 14.73 -4.23 -0.87
CA ILE A 245 13.74 -4.69 -1.85
C ILE A 245 12.33 -4.74 -1.25
N VAL A 246 12.23 -5.11 0.04
CA VAL A 246 10.96 -5.17 0.77
C VAL A 246 10.33 -3.78 0.88
N VAL A 247 11.12 -2.72 1.05
CA VAL A 247 10.64 -1.33 1.10
C VAL A 247 10.02 -0.91 -0.23
N VAL A 248 10.68 -1.22 -1.34
CA VAL A 248 10.16 -0.92 -2.69
C VAL A 248 8.87 -1.69 -2.97
N LEU A 249 8.82 -2.97 -2.58
CA LEU A 249 7.62 -3.77 -2.76
C LEU A 249 6.46 -3.29 -1.87
N LEU A 250 6.73 -2.86 -0.64
CA LEU A 250 5.75 -2.22 0.23
C LEU A 250 5.18 -0.94 -0.39
N MET A 251 6.02 -0.10 -1.00
CA MET A 251 5.57 1.08 -1.74
C MET A 251 4.70 0.70 -2.94
N GLY A 252 5.00 -0.41 -3.63
CA GLY A 252 4.11 -0.97 -4.66
C GLY A 252 2.73 -1.35 -4.12
N VAL A 253 2.66 -1.95 -2.94
CA VAL A 253 1.38 -2.24 -2.26
C VAL A 253 0.65 -0.96 -1.85
N MET A 254 1.37 0.07 -1.41
CA MET A 254 0.78 1.38 -1.09
C MET A 254 0.13 2.02 -2.31
N ILE A 255 0.77 1.98 -3.48
CA ILE A 255 0.22 2.49 -4.74
C ILE A 255 -1.08 1.78 -5.12
N LEU A 256 -1.18 0.47 -4.83
CA LEU A 256 -2.36 -0.35 -5.10
C LEU A 256 -3.41 -0.32 -3.97
N ALA A 257 -3.11 0.41 -2.89
CA ALA A 257 -4.00 0.52 -1.74
C ALA A 257 -5.30 1.24 -2.12
N PRO A 258 -6.40 0.99 -1.38
CA PRO A 258 -7.70 1.52 -1.76
C PRO A 258 -7.83 3.00 -1.44
N ALA A 259 -7.10 3.49 -0.45
CA ALA A 259 -7.13 4.87 -0.02
C ALA A 259 -5.77 5.50 -0.31
N ASN A 260 -5.76 6.74 -0.81
CA ASN A 260 -4.54 7.55 -0.91
C ASN A 260 -4.11 7.99 0.50
N ASN A 261 -2.81 8.22 0.70
CA ASN A 261 -2.22 8.83 1.91
C ASN A 261 -2.87 8.40 3.23
N PHE A 262 -3.07 7.10 3.41
CA PHE A 262 -3.56 6.52 4.66
C PHE A 262 -2.35 6.01 5.44
N ASP A 263 -2.04 6.68 6.56
CA ASP A 263 -0.86 6.43 7.40
C ASP A 263 -0.64 4.96 7.76
N ARG A 264 -1.73 4.19 7.95
CA ARG A 264 -1.62 2.76 8.29
C ARG A 264 -0.84 1.94 7.26
N HIS A 265 -0.90 2.31 5.98
CA HIS A 265 -0.18 1.60 4.92
C HIS A 265 1.32 1.92 4.93
N MET A 266 1.71 3.01 5.59
CA MET A 266 3.10 3.48 5.73
C MET A 266 3.73 3.12 7.08
N LEU A 267 2.99 2.49 8.01
CA LEU A 267 3.51 2.08 9.32
C LEU A 267 4.83 1.29 9.25
N PRO A 268 5.04 0.35 8.32
CA PRO A 268 6.34 -0.32 8.21
C PRO A 268 7.48 0.66 7.90
N LEU A 269 7.22 1.71 7.11
CA LEU A 269 8.23 2.70 6.72
C LEU A 269 8.63 3.61 7.89
N PHE A 270 7.70 3.89 8.81
CA PHE A 270 8.01 4.59 10.07
C PHE A 270 9.12 3.87 10.86
N ILE A 271 9.12 2.53 10.83
CA ILE A 271 10.12 1.71 11.53
C ILE A 271 11.39 1.56 10.68
N ILE A 272 11.23 1.30 9.38
CA ILE A 272 12.36 0.92 8.51
C ILE A 272 13.22 2.14 8.12
N ALA A 273 12.62 3.31 7.86
CA ALA A 273 13.36 4.48 7.39
C ALA A 273 14.47 4.94 8.38
N PRO A 274 14.23 5.03 9.72
CA PRO A 274 15.30 5.27 10.69
C PRO A 274 16.43 4.23 10.62
N LEU A 275 16.08 2.94 10.48
CA LEU A 275 17.06 1.85 10.39
C LEU A 275 17.92 1.96 9.12
N MET A 276 17.32 2.40 8.00
CA MET A 276 18.07 2.68 6.77
C MET A 276 19.11 3.78 6.97
N LEU A 277 18.78 4.83 7.71
CA LEU A 277 19.72 5.92 8.03
C LEU A 277 20.86 5.43 8.94
N VAL A 278 20.56 4.61 9.95
CA VAL A 278 21.58 4.00 10.82
C VAL A 278 22.49 3.06 10.02
N ALA A 279 21.95 2.27 9.10
CA ALA A 279 22.73 1.39 8.24
C ALA A 279 23.64 2.20 7.27
N LEU A 280 23.16 3.35 6.81
CA LEU A 280 23.94 4.28 6.00
C LEU A 280 25.09 4.94 6.80
N SER A 281 24.89 5.24 8.08
CA SER A 281 25.90 5.90 8.92
C SER A 281 26.95 4.93 9.48
N SER A 282 26.56 3.71 9.86
CA SER A 282 27.44 2.68 10.44
C SER A 282 28.47 2.12 9.45
N SER A 283 28.18 2.21 8.15
CA SER A 283 29.07 1.76 7.06
C SER A 283 30.19 2.78 6.73
N ARG A 284 30.48 3.71 7.65
CA ARG A 284 31.71 4.53 7.71
C ARG A 284 32.97 3.72 8.08
N THR A 285 32.86 2.42 8.35
CA THR A 285 34.02 1.53 8.40
C THR A 285 34.61 1.39 7.00
N LEU A 286 35.56 2.28 6.69
CA LEU A 286 36.43 2.32 5.50
C LEU A 286 36.51 0.96 4.80
N SER A 287 36.22 0.97 3.49
CA SER A 287 36.50 -0.17 2.62
C SER A 287 37.95 -0.63 2.84
N PRO A 288 38.29 -1.91 2.67
CA PRO A 288 39.66 -2.40 2.81
C PRO A 288 40.67 -1.55 2.02
N ILE A 289 40.24 -1.03 0.87
CA ILE A 289 41.01 -0.13 -0.01
C ILE A 289 41.30 1.21 0.68
N ALA A 290 40.31 1.81 1.33
CA ALA A 290 40.49 3.08 2.03
C ALA A 290 41.30 2.92 3.34
N ARG A 291 41.26 1.74 4.00
CA ARG A 291 42.18 1.40 5.10
C ARG A 291 43.62 1.20 4.63
N ALA A 292 43.82 0.56 3.47
CA ALA A 292 45.13 0.37 2.87
C ALA A 292 45.77 1.72 2.49
N ALA A 293 44.99 2.62 1.87
CA ALA A 293 45.44 3.97 1.54
C ALA A 293 45.79 4.80 2.79
N HIS A 294 45.00 4.68 3.87
CA HIS A 294 45.27 5.37 5.14
C HIS A 294 46.52 4.82 5.84
N LYS A 295 46.75 3.50 5.81
CA LYS A 295 47.99 2.88 6.33
C LYS A 295 49.22 3.27 5.52
N GLN A 296 49.12 3.33 4.19
CA GLN A 296 50.23 3.74 3.32
C GLN A 296 50.62 5.21 3.52
N LYS A 297 49.65 6.08 3.85
CA LYS A 297 49.91 7.50 4.10
C LYS A 297 50.66 7.74 5.41
N HIS A 298 50.42 6.92 6.44
CA HIS A 298 51.14 6.99 7.71
C HIS A 298 52.50 6.27 7.70
N ALA A 299 52.66 5.23 6.88
CA ALA A 299 53.93 4.53 6.70
C ALA A 299 54.98 5.32 5.89
N ARG A 300 54.59 6.41 5.22
CA ARG A 300 55.50 7.30 4.46
C ARG A 300 55.93 8.54 5.24
N THR A 301 55.49 8.66 6.50
CA THR A 301 55.80 9.78 7.41
C THR A 301 56.66 9.35 8.61
N GLN A 302 57.21 8.14 8.56
CA GLN A 302 58.28 7.64 9.43
C GLN A 302 59.48 7.32 8.54
#